data_AF-A0A2C9KVX2-F1
#
_entry.id   AF-A0A2C9KVX2-F1
#
_cell.length_a   1.000
_cell.length_b   1.000
_cell.length_c   1.000
_cell.angle_alpha   90.00
_cell.angle_beta   90.00
_cell.angle_gamma   90.00
#
_symmetry.space_group_name_H-M   'P 1'
#
loop_
_entity.id
_entity.type
_entity.pdbx_description
1 polymer ?
#
loop_
_entity_poly.entity_id
_entity_poly.type
_entity_poly.pdbx_seq_one_letter_code
_entity_poly.pdbx_strand_id
1 'polypeptide(L)'
;MTHGINCFKKCPVKCLNMTCHHLTHSCLQGCNGYRDFPNCTQKCSNTMYGPNCLQKCNQKCYREECHYQTGECTLGCNSFSDPPKCGTMCVNGSHGLNCICHEFCEECNTSSSKCFRCKIGFHRDPTHHQCLE
;
A
#
# COMPACT_ATOMS: atom_id res chain seq x y z
N MET A 1 4.42 12.62 24.53
CA MET A 1 3.13 12.79 25.23
C MET A 1 2.73 11.48 25.86
N THR A 2 2.56 11.49 27.18
CA THR A 2 2.33 10.30 28.00
C THR A 2 1.06 10.45 28.85
N HIS A 3 0.48 9.34 29.31
CA HIS A 3 -0.78 9.26 30.05
C HIS A 3 -0.69 8.28 31.23
N GLY A 4 -1.75 8.24 32.04
CA GLY A 4 -1.86 7.39 33.23
C GLY A 4 -1.27 8.04 34.49
N ILE A 5 -1.48 7.38 35.64
CA ILE A 5 -1.22 7.90 37.00
C ILE A 5 0.23 8.38 37.20
N ASN A 6 1.19 7.84 36.45
CA ASN A 6 2.61 8.21 36.53
C ASN A 6 3.18 8.77 35.20
N CYS A 7 2.34 9.11 34.22
CA CYS A 7 2.79 9.67 32.93
C CYS A 7 3.89 8.85 32.21
N PHE A 8 3.89 7.53 32.35
CA PHE A 8 4.84 6.63 31.66
C PHE A 8 4.24 5.95 30.42
N LYS A 9 2.90 5.93 30.28
CA LYS A 9 2.26 5.25 29.16
C LYS A 9 2.26 6.18 27.94
N LYS A 10 2.79 5.74 26.81
CA LYS A 10 2.73 6.53 25.56
C LYS A 10 1.28 6.57 25.05
N CYS A 11 0.85 7.73 24.55
CA CYS A 11 -0.44 7.82 23.89
C CYS A 11 -0.56 6.85 22.72
N PRO A 12 -1.77 6.32 22.44
CA PRO A 12 -1.98 5.39 21.33
C PRO A 12 -1.52 5.94 19.98
N VAL A 13 -0.89 5.12 19.14
CA VAL A 13 -0.45 5.50 17.78
C VAL A 13 -1.61 5.87 16.83
N LYS A 14 -2.83 5.42 17.19
CA LYS A 14 -4.08 5.79 16.54
C LYS A 14 -4.51 7.24 16.81
N CYS A 15 -3.89 7.93 17.77
CA CYS A 15 -4.14 9.34 18.01
C CYS A 15 -3.25 10.20 17.12
N LEU A 16 -3.83 11.22 16.51
CA LEU A 16 -3.09 12.19 15.71
C LEU A 16 -2.01 12.88 16.58
N ASN A 17 -0.80 12.96 16.04
CA ASN A 17 0.39 13.47 16.72
C ASN A 17 0.70 12.77 18.06
N MET A 18 0.15 11.58 18.32
CA MET A 18 0.23 10.90 19.62
C MET A 18 -0.25 11.77 20.79
N THR A 19 -1.31 12.56 20.57
CA THR A 19 -1.95 13.40 21.60
C THR A 19 -3.17 12.69 22.19
N CYS A 20 -3.20 12.51 23.51
CA CYS A 20 -4.33 11.87 24.19
C CYS A 20 -4.57 12.48 25.57
N HIS A 21 -5.81 12.37 26.06
CA HIS A 21 -6.19 12.84 27.38
C HIS A 21 -5.63 11.91 28.45
N HIS A 22 -4.97 12.48 29.46
CA HIS A 22 -4.18 11.73 30.43
C HIS A 22 -5.01 10.79 31.34
N LEU A 23 -6.30 11.09 31.56
CA LEU A 23 -7.24 10.29 32.38
C LEU A 23 -8.15 9.38 31.54
N THR A 24 -8.76 9.92 30.49
CA THR A 24 -9.77 9.19 29.69
C THR A 24 -9.16 8.40 28.55
N HIS A 25 -7.88 8.64 28.22
CA HIS A 25 -7.14 8.02 27.12
C HIS A 25 -7.69 8.29 25.70
N SER A 26 -8.70 9.16 25.58
CA SER A 26 -9.27 9.60 24.32
C SER A 26 -8.28 10.49 23.55
N CYS A 27 -8.29 10.43 22.22
CA CYS A 27 -7.43 11.29 21.41
C CYS A 27 -7.88 12.75 21.47
N LEU A 28 -6.94 13.70 21.38
CA LEU A 28 -7.25 15.13 21.56
C LEU A 28 -7.38 15.90 20.23
N GLN A 29 -6.65 15.50 19.19
CA GLN A 29 -6.59 16.25 17.92
C GLN A 29 -7.26 15.53 16.75
N GLY A 30 -7.44 14.22 16.84
CA GLY A 30 -7.94 13.42 15.73
C GLY A 30 -7.44 11.98 15.80
N CYS A 31 -7.82 11.22 14.78
CA CYS A 31 -7.41 9.84 14.61
C CYS A 31 -6.39 9.72 13.46
N ASN A 32 -5.31 8.96 13.64
CA ASN A 32 -4.32 8.67 12.60
C ASN A 32 -4.52 7.25 12.04
N GLY A 33 -5.13 7.15 10.86
CA GLY A 33 -5.52 5.89 10.23
C GLY A 33 -6.76 5.22 10.85
N TYR A 34 -7.47 5.95 11.68
CA TYR A 34 -8.77 5.56 12.22
C TYR A 34 -9.76 6.71 12.01
N ARG A 35 -11.05 6.44 12.21
CA ARG A 35 -12.14 7.42 12.30
C ARG A 35 -12.85 7.25 13.65
N ASP A 36 -13.98 7.93 13.86
CA ASP A 36 -14.77 7.95 15.13
C ASP A 36 -14.14 8.70 16.32
N PHE A 37 -13.45 9.80 16.01
CA PHE A 37 -12.94 10.73 17.02
C PHE A 37 -13.99 11.04 18.11
N PRO A 38 -13.64 10.98 19.42
CA PRO A 38 -12.27 10.91 19.96
C PRO A 38 -11.74 9.50 20.29
N ASN A 39 -12.52 8.44 20.02
CA ASN A 39 -12.17 7.09 20.48
C ASN A 39 -11.19 6.37 19.53
N CYS A 40 -11.24 6.69 18.24
CA CYS A 40 -10.38 6.12 17.20
C CYS A 40 -10.40 4.59 17.21
N THR A 41 -11.56 3.97 17.06
CA THR A 41 -11.77 2.52 17.10
C THR A 41 -11.97 1.91 15.72
N GLN A 42 -12.53 2.67 14.78
CA GLN A 42 -12.75 2.22 13.41
C GLN A 42 -11.53 2.52 12.54
N LYS A 43 -10.83 1.49 12.08
CA LYS A 43 -9.73 1.61 11.12
C LYS A 43 -10.25 2.14 9.77
N CYS A 44 -9.42 2.88 9.04
CA CYS A 44 -9.74 3.24 7.65
C CYS A 44 -9.95 2.00 6.77
N SER A 45 -10.78 2.14 5.72
CA SER A 45 -10.82 1.17 4.63
C SER A 45 -9.48 1.11 3.91
N ASN A 46 -9.20 0.01 3.21
CA ASN A 46 -7.91 -0.17 2.53
C ASN A 46 -7.60 0.89 1.45
N THR A 47 -8.62 1.64 1.00
CA THR A 47 -8.54 2.70 0.00
C THR A 47 -8.43 4.12 0.59
N MET A 48 -8.40 4.23 1.93
CA MET A 48 -8.29 5.51 2.63
C MET A 48 -7.23 5.46 3.73
N TYR A 49 -6.63 6.61 4.03
CA TYR A 49 -5.59 6.71 5.05
C TYR A 49 -5.56 8.07 5.74
N GLY A 50 -4.65 8.19 6.70
CA GLY A 50 -4.28 9.45 7.32
C GLY A 50 -5.31 9.96 8.33
N PRO A 51 -5.33 11.29 8.58
CA PRO A 51 -6.20 11.90 9.59
C PRO A 51 -7.68 11.63 9.32
N ASN A 52 -8.35 10.97 10.26
CA ASN A 52 -9.78 10.65 10.23
C ASN A 52 -10.24 9.92 8.95
N CYS A 53 -9.33 9.21 8.28
CA CYS A 53 -9.58 8.56 6.99
C CYS A 53 -10.04 9.53 5.89
N LEU A 54 -9.51 10.75 5.86
CA LEU A 54 -9.90 11.78 4.89
C LEU A 54 -9.04 11.78 3.62
N GLN A 55 -7.96 11.00 3.57
CA GLN A 55 -7.08 10.91 2.41
C GLN A 55 -7.36 9.64 1.62
N LYS A 56 -7.39 9.72 0.29
CA LYS A 56 -7.52 8.56 -0.60
C LYS A 56 -6.16 8.00 -0.96
N CYS A 57 -6.04 6.69 -0.99
CA CYS A 57 -4.83 6.03 -1.49
C CYS A 57 -4.50 6.46 -2.91
N ASN A 58 -3.20 6.42 -3.26
CA ASN A 58 -2.75 6.79 -4.59
C ASN A 58 -3.28 5.79 -5.62
N GLN A 59 -3.76 6.27 -6.77
CA GLN A 59 -4.22 5.43 -7.88
C GLN A 59 -3.10 4.55 -8.48
N LYS A 60 -1.85 4.92 -8.20
CA LYS A 60 -0.67 4.11 -8.54
C LYS A 60 -0.52 2.87 -7.67
N CYS A 61 -1.17 2.80 -6.51
CA CYS A 61 -1.18 1.60 -5.69
C CYS A 61 -1.99 0.50 -6.38
N TYR A 62 -1.51 -0.74 -6.32
CA TYR A 62 -2.28 -1.86 -6.81
C TYR A 62 -3.61 -1.97 -6.04
N ARG A 63 -4.73 -2.02 -6.79
CA ARG A 63 -6.12 -1.96 -6.27
C ARG A 63 -6.45 -0.72 -5.44
N GLU A 64 -5.67 0.35 -5.59
CA GLU A 64 -5.78 1.55 -4.74
C GLU A 64 -5.66 1.22 -3.25
N GLU A 65 -4.95 0.15 -2.88
CA GLU A 65 -4.77 -0.25 -1.49
C GLU A 65 -3.48 0.33 -0.91
N CYS A 66 -3.60 0.98 0.25
CA CYS A 66 -2.46 1.59 0.92
C CYS A 66 -2.53 1.47 2.44
N HIS A 67 -1.40 1.75 3.09
CA HIS A 67 -1.28 1.70 4.52
C HIS A 67 -2.10 2.82 5.15
N TYR A 68 -3.09 2.44 5.94
CA TYR A 68 -4.06 3.31 6.59
C TYR A 68 -3.49 4.50 7.37
N GLN A 69 -2.21 4.50 7.79
CA GLN A 69 -1.57 5.65 8.44
C GLN A 69 -0.67 6.46 7.50
N THR A 70 0.08 5.81 6.61
CA THR A 70 1.17 6.45 5.85
C THR A 70 0.80 6.75 4.40
N GLY A 71 -0.22 6.09 3.85
CA GLY A 71 -0.62 6.23 2.45
C GLY A 71 0.25 5.43 1.47
N GLU A 72 1.24 4.70 1.97
CA GLU A 72 2.17 3.90 1.19
C GLU A 72 1.49 2.63 0.66
N CYS A 73 1.74 2.29 -0.60
CA CYS A 73 1.07 1.16 -1.25
C CYS A 73 1.46 -0.17 -0.59
N THR A 74 0.48 -0.95 -0.13
CA THR A 74 0.72 -2.19 0.63
C THR A 74 0.82 -3.42 -0.27
N LEU A 75 0.17 -3.38 -1.42
CA LEU A 75 0.17 -4.48 -2.40
C LEU A 75 1.17 -4.25 -3.54
N GLY A 76 1.98 -3.20 -3.46
CA GLY A 76 2.86 -2.74 -4.52
C GLY A 76 2.20 -1.78 -5.49
N CYS A 77 2.86 -1.57 -6.62
CA CYS A 77 2.55 -0.51 -7.57
C CYS A 77 1.97 -1.04 -8.88
N ASN A 78 0.91 -0.41 -9.37
CA ASN A 78 0.37 -0.69 -10.69
C ASN A 78 1.12 0.13 -11.74
N SER A 79 1.93 -0.52 -12.59
CA SER A 79 2.73 0.13 -13.65
C SER A 79 3.90 1.01 -13.17
N PHE A 80 4.34 0.85 -11.91
CA PHE A 80 5.55 1.49 -11.38
C PHE A 80 6.43 0.43 -10.68
N SER A 81 7.75 0.64 -10.60
CA SER A 81 8.73 -0.35 -10.14
C SER A 81 9.30 -0.11 -8.75
N ASP A 82 8.96 1.01 -8.10
CA ASP A 82 9.53 1.48 -6.85
C ASP A 82 8.50 1.52 -5.69
N PRO A 83 7.96 0.35 -5.27
CA PRO A 83 7.12 0.28 -4.09
C PRO A 83 7.91 0.69 -2.82
N PRO A 84 7.23 1.27 -1.83
CA PRO A 84 5.78 1.51 -1.78
C PRO A 84 5.35 2.88 -2.34
N LYS A 85 6.26 3.66 -2.94
CA LYS A 85 6.04 5.06 -3.35
C LYS A 85 5.48 5.21 -4.76
N CYS A 86 5.80 4.28 -5.66
CA CYS A 86 5.31 4.28 -7.05
C CYS A 86 5.63 5.59 -7.80
N GLY A 87 6.87 6.06 -7.71
CA GLY A 87 7.37 7.24 -8.43
C GLY A 87 7.91 6.93 -9.83
N THR A 88 8.36 5.70 -10.06
CA THR A 88 9.14 5.28 -11.23
C THR A 88 8.31 4.39 -12.15
N MET A 89 7.91 4.90 -13.32
CA MET A 89 7.13 4.12 -14.29
C MET A 89 7.92 2.91 -14.82
N CYS A 90 7.20 1.87 -15.23
CA CYS A 90 7.81 0.74 -15.93
C CYS A 90 8.56 1.18 -17.19
N VAL A 91 9.71 0.56 -17.41
CA VAL A 91 10.46 0.68 -18.67
C VAL A 91 9.84 -0.20 -19.73
N ASN A 92 10.13 0.11 -21.00
CA ASN A 92 9.63 -0.68 -22.13
C ASN A 92 10.06 -2.15 -22.00
N GLY A 93 9.12 -3.09 -22.19
CA GLY A 93 9.34 -4.53 -21.98
C GLY A 93 8.95 -5.05 -20.58
N SER A 94 8.49 -4.17 -19.68
CA SER A 94 7.98 -4.51 -18.35
C SER A 94 6.63 -3.84 -18.09
N HIS A 95 5.74 -4.48 -17.32
CA HIS A 95 4.41 -3.94 -17.02
C HIS A 95 3.79 -4.60 -15.78
N GLY A 96 2.70 -4.01 -15.29
CA GLY A 96 1.83 -4.62 -14.30
C GLY A 96 2.31 -4.35 -12.88
N LEU A 97 2.10 -5.31 -11.99
CA LEU A 97 2.47 -5.15 -10.59
C LEU A 97 3.99 -5.07 -10.45
N ASN A 98 4.50 -3.96 -9.92
CA ASN A 98 5.92 -3.70 -9.70
C ASN A 98 6.79 -3.81 -10.96
N CYS A 99 6.20 -3.72 -12.15
CA CYS A 99 6.88 -3.97 -13.43
C CYS A 99 7.49 -5.37 -13.55
N ILE A 100 6.91 -6.36 -12.87
CA ILE A 100 7.38 -7.74 -12.89
C ILE A 100 6.57 -8.52 -13.92
N CYS A 101 7.26 -9.10 -14.91
CA CYS A 101 6.66 -10.08 -15.82
C CYS A 101 6.39 -11.41 -15.08
N HIS A 102 5.54 -12.28 -15.64
CA HIS A 102 5.26 -13.61 -15.06
C HIS A 102 6.55 -14.41 -14.77
N GLU A 103 6.50 -15.38 -13.84
CA GLU A 103 7.66 -16.01 -13.17
C GLU A 103 8.82 -16.47 -14.09
N PHE A 104 8.51 -16.84 -15.34
CA PHE A 104 9.48 -17.33 -16.33
C PHE A 104 9.56 -16.46 -17.59
N CYS A 105 9.05 -15.24 -17.51
CA CYS A 105 9.04 -14.27 -18.59
C CYS A 105 10.15 -13.23 -18.42
N GLU A 106 10.97 -13.07 -19.46
CA GLU A 106 12.07 -12.09 -19.54
C GLU A 106 11.57 -10.75 -20.09
N GLU A 107 10.69 -10.77 -21.09
CA GLU A 107 10.10 -9.56 -21.70
C GLU A 107 8.59 -9.74 -21.86
N CYS A 108 7.78 -8.82 -21.33
CA CYS A 108 6.32 -8.85 -21.41
C CYS A 108 5.74 -7.58 -22.02
N ASN A 109 4.61 -7.73 -22.72
CA ASN A 109 3.92 -6.61 -23.37
C ASN A 109 3.22 -5.70 -22.35
N THR A 110 3.36 -4.39 -22.56
CA THR A 110 2.87 -3.32 -21.67
C THR A 110 1.35 -3.21 -21.53
N SER A 111 0.58 -3.87 -22.39
CA SER A 111 -0.88 -3.71 -22.49
C SER A 111 -1.66 -5.01 -22.27
N SER A 112 -0.99 -6.16 -22.24
CA SER A 112 -1.69 -7.46 -22.34
C SER A 112 -1.17 -8.55 -21.41
N SER A 113 -0.18 -8.28 -20.55
CA SER A 113 0.49 -9.29 -19.70
C SER A 113 1.05 -10.50 -20.46
N LYS A 114 1.07 -10.47 -21.80
CA LYS A 114 1.58 -11.57 -22.63
C LYS A 114 3.09 -11.58 -22.57
N CYS A 115 3.67 -12.75 -22.36
CA CYS A 115 5.09 -12.91 -22.46
C CYS A 115 5.52 -12.93 -23.93
N PHE A 116 6.53 -12.13 -24.26
CA PHE A 116 7.20 -12.10 -25.57
C PHE A 116 8.40 -13.04 -25.59
N ARG A 117 9.18 -13.06 -24.50
CA ARG A 117 10.40 -13.85 -24.39
C ARG A 117 10.46 -14.61 -23.06
N CYS A 118 10.59 -15.93 -23.14
CA CYS A 118 10.77 -16.78 -21.97
C CYS A 118 12.24 -16.83 -21.55
N LYS A 119 12.47 -17.01 -20.24
CA LYS A 119 13.80 -17.34 -19.71
C LYS A 119 14.29 -18.65 -20.31
N ILE A 120 15.61 -18.82 -20.37
CA ILE A 120 16.25 -20.04 -20.89
C ILE A 120 15.72 -21.27 -20.13
N GLY A 121 15.32 -22.31 -20.86
CA GLY A 121 14.77 -23.55 -20.30
C GLY A 121 13.24 -23.57 -20.21
N PHE A 122 12.56 -22.49 -20.58
CA PHE A 122 11.09 -22.40 -20.57
C PHE A 122 10.57 -22.15 -21.98
N HIS A 123 9.38 -22.68 -22.27
CA HIS A 123 8.71 -22.53 -23.56
C HIS A 123 7.40 -21.74 -23.43
N ARG A 124 6.99 -21.10 -24.53
CA ARG A 124 5.79 -20.26 -24.55
C ARG A 124 4.55 -21.12 -24.79
N ASP A 125 3.58 -21.07 -23.88
CA ASP A 125 2.24 -21.60 -24.10
C ASP A 125 1.52 -20.77 -25.19
N PRO A 126 1.13 -21.36 -26.33
CA PRO A 126 0.44 -20.65 -27.40
C PRO A 126 -0.95 -20.12 -27.00
N THR A 127 -1.59 -20.74 -26.00
CA THR A 127 -2.98 -20.44 -25.62
C THR A 127 -3.05 -19.27 -24.64
N HIS A 128 -2.21 -19.27 -23.61
CA HIS A 128 -2.19 -18.22 -22.59
C HIS A 128 -1.03 -17.22 -22.74
N HIS A 129 -0.11 -17.45 -23.69
CA HIS A 129 1.10 -16.64 -23.90
C HIS A 129 1.95 -16.48 -22.62
N GLN A 130 1.98 -17.52 -21.79
CA GLN A 130 2.80 -17.65 -20.59
C GLN A 130 4.03 -18.50 -20.87
N CYS A 131 4.99 -18.50 -19.96
CA CYS A 131 6.17 -19.36 -20.04
C CYS A 131 6.02 -20.50 -19.04
N LEU A 132 6.23 -21.73 -19.50
CA LEU A 132 6.11 -22.97 -18.75
C LEU A 132 7.40 -23.79 -18.88
N GLU A 133 7.64 -24.72 -17.94
CA GLU A 133 8.76 -25.67 -18.00
C GLU A 133 8.65 -26.56 -19.25
#